data_AF-A0A150QN94-F1
#
_entry.id   AF-A0A150QN94-F1
#
_cell.length_a   1.000
_cell.length_b   1.000
_cell.length_c   1.000
_cell.angle_alpha   90.00
_cell.angle_beta   90.00
_cell.angle_gamma   90.00
#
_symmetry.space_group_name_H-M   'P 1'
#
loop_
_entity.id
_entity.type
_entity.pdbx_description
1 polymer ?
#
loop_
_entity_poly.entity_id
_entity_poly.type
_entity_poly.pdbx_seq_one_letter_code
_entity_poly.pdbx_strand_id
1 'polypeptide(L)'
;MACGVPARDRDDLLQIVLLAAWSAIQAGRYRPHPGADPRRALQAWLRGIAWRQAGHHLGRAHVRRELPVDAPRALTDQGSVAPEGGLLARAALRALAELPAPHRELLLAAAGPRPITAHARAHGLSPSTTARRLHLARKALARRIARRLW
;
A
#
# COMPACT_ATOMS: atom_id res chain seq x y z
N MET A 1 -15.21 -33.37 8.80
CA MET A 1 -16.00 -32.74 7.73
C MET A 1 -15.10 -31.76 7.00
N ALA A 2 -14.88 -31.97 5.70
CA ALA A 2 -14.14 -31.02 4.87
C ALA A 2 -15.09 -29.86 4.53
N CYS A 3 -14.84 -28.68 5.10
CA CYS A 3 -15.70 -27.49 4.97
C CYS A 3 -15.62 -26.83 3.58
N GLY A 4 -15.30 -27.58 2.52
CA GLY A 4 -15.07 -27.05 1.17
C GLY A 4 -13.77 -26.27 0.97
N VAL A 5 -12.95 -26.13 2.01
CA VAL A 5 -11.69 -25.36 1.97
C VAL A 5 -10.60 -26.15 1.21
N PRO A 6 -9.96 -25.57 0.17
CA PRO A 6 -8.86 -26.19 -0.55
C PRO A 6 -7.73 -26.63 0.37
N ALA A 7 -7.03 -27.72 0.04
CA ALA A 7 -5.96 -28.26 0.89
C ALA A 7 -4.87 -27.24 1.21
N ARG A 8 -4.48 -26.42 0.22
CA ARG A 8 -3.50 -25.34 0.35
C ARG A 8 -3.86 -24.26 1.39
N ASP A 9 -5.14 -24.05 1.66
CA ASP A 9 -5.61 -22.98 2.53
C ASP A 9 -5.90 -23.48 3.97
N ARG A 10 -5.73 -24.79 4.23
CA ARG A 10 -6.15 -25.40 5.51
C ARG A 10 -5.28 -24.95 6.67
N ASP A 11 -3.97 -24.82 6.46
CA ASP A 11 -3.03 -24.44 7.52
C ASP A 11 -3.21 -22.98 7.92
N ASP A 12 -3.40 -22.08 6.94
CA ASP A 12 -3.74 -20.68 7.18
C ASP A 12 -5.07 -20.56 7.96
N LEU A 13 -6.08 -21.32 7.54
CA LEU A 13 -7.37 -21.33 8.23
C LEU A 13 -7.24 -21.88 9.65
N LEU A 14 -6.44 -22.92 9.85
CA LEU A 14 -6.15 -23.46 11.19
C LEU A 14 -5.51 -22.40 12.08
N GLN A 15 -4.54 -21.66 11.57
CA GLN A 15 -3.88 -20.57 12.31
C GLN A 15 -4.90 -19.48 12.70
N ILE A 16 -5.78 -19.08 11.78
CA ILE A 16 -6.86 -18.10 12.06
C ILE A 16 -7.81 -18.63 13.14
N VAL A 17 -8.19 -19.91 13.07
CA VAL A 17 -9.07 -20.54 14.07
C VAL A 17 -8.41 -20.54 15.45
N LEU A 18 -7.13 -20.91 15.54
CA LEU A 18 -6.39 -20.92 16.79
C LEU A 18 -6.23 -19.52 17.38
N LEU A 19 -5.90 -18.52 16.56
CA LEU A 19 -5.81 -17.12 17.00
C LEU A 19 -7.16 -16.58 17.48
N ALA A 20 -8.24 -16.89 16.76
CA ALA A 20 -9.60 -16.48 17.14
C ALA A 20 -10.04 -17.15 18.46
N ALA A 21 -9.74 -18.44 18.63
CA ALA A 21 -10.01 -19.18 19.85
C ALA A 21 -9.23 -18.61 21.04
N TRP A 22 -7.92 -18.40 20.88
CA TRP A 22 -7.08 -17.79 21.91
C TRP A 22 -7.60 -16.41 22.32
N SER A 23 -7.89 -15.55 21.35
CA SER A 23 -8.43 -14.20 21.61
C SER A 23 -9.79 -14.24 22.32
N ALA A 24 -10.63 -15.24 22.03
CA ALA A 24 -11.91 -15.41 22.70
C ALA A 24 -11.77 -15.95 24.14
N ILE A 25 -10.78 -16.80 24.39
CA ILE A 25 -10.41 -17.26 25.74
C ILE A 25 -9.91 -16.07 26.57
N GLN A 26 -8.97 -15.29 26.04
CA GLN A 26 -8.44 -14.09 26.72
C GLN A 26 -9.55 -13.07 27.04
N ALA A 27 -10.59 -13.00 26.22
CA ALA A 27 -11.77 -12.15 26.44
C ALA A 27 -12.86 -12.79 27.33
N GLY A 28 -12.62 -13.97 27.93
CA GLY A 28 -13.57 -14.65 28.81
C GLY A 28 -14.86 -15.14 28.11
N ARG A 29 -14.82 -15.32 26.78
CA ARG A 29 -15.96 -15.77 25.95
C ARG A 29 -16.08 -17.29 25.85
N TYR A 30 -15.04 -18.03 26.25
CA TYR A 30 -15.12 -19.49 26.40
C TYR A 30 -15.64 -19.83 27.79
N ARG A 31 -16.91 -20.26 27.87
CA ARG A 31 -17.59 -20.60 29.12
C ARG A 31 -18.31 -21.96 28.98
N PRO A 32 -17.57 -23.08 29.01
CA PRO A 32 -18.18 -24.41 28.94
C PRO A 32 -18.99 -24.68 30.21
N HIS A 33 -20.03 -25.51 30.10
CA HIS A 33 -20.82 -25.94 31.25
C HIS A 33 -19.92 -26.77 32.20
N PRO A 34 -19.93 -26.54 33.54
CA PRO A 34 -19.03 -27.23 34.48
C PRO A 34 -19.16 -28.76 34.48
N GLY A 35 -20.38 -29.27 34.25
CA GLY A 35 -20.66 -30.71 34.15
C GLY A 35 -20.40 -31.34 32.77
N ALA A 36 -19.97 -30.58 31.76
CA ALA A 36 -19.66 -31.13 30.45
C ALA A 36 -18.22 -31.67 30.41
N ASP A 37 -18.00 -32.75 29.66
CA ASP A 37 -16.64 -33.24 29.38
C ASP A 37 -15.79 -32.12 28.73
N PRO A 38 -14.68 -31.69 29.37
CA PRO A 38 -13.91 -30.54 28.93
C PRO A 38 -13.40 -30.66 27.50
N ARG A 39 -12.97 -31.87 27.11
CA ARG A 39 -12.41 -32.13 25.78
C ARG A 39 -13.49 -32.01 24.71
N ARG A 40 -14.65 -32.62 24.93
CA ARG A 40 -15.81 -32.52 24.02
C ARG A 40 -16.32 -31.08 23.91
N ALA A 41 -16.40 -30.36 25.02
CA ALA A 41 -16.82 -28.96 25.04
C ALA A 41 -15.87 -28.07 24.21
N LEU A 42 -14.55 -28.23 24.39
CA LEU A 42 -13.55 -27.52 23.60
C LEU A 42 -13.63 -27.90 22.11
N GLN A 43 -13.73 -29.18 21.77
CA GLN A 43 -13.82 -29.64 20.39
C GLN A 43 -15.08 -29.13 19.68
N ALA A 44 -16.23 -29.09 20.37
CA ALA A 44 -17.47 -28.55 19.83
C ALA A 44 -17.34 -27.04 19.58
N TRP A 45 -16.75 -26.32 20.53
CA TRP A 45 -16.53 -24.88 20.42
C TRP A 45 -15.57 -24.51 19.28
N LEU A 46 -14.42 -25.20 19.18
CA LEU A 46 -13.46 -25.02 18.10
C LEU A 46 -14.07 -25.35 16.73
N ARG A 47 -14.91 -26.40 16.64
CA ARG A 47 -15.67 -26.69 15.41
C ARG A 47 -16.57 -25.54 15.00
N GLY A 48 -17.25 -24.90 15.95
CA GLY A 48 -18.08 -23.72 15.68
C GLY A 48 -17.29 -22.51 15.18
N ILE A 49 -16.07 -22.29 15.71
CA ILE A 49 -15.15 -21.27 15.21
C ILE A 49 -14.69 -21.61 13.78
N ALA A 50 -14.21 -22.84 13.58
CA ALA A 50 -13.75 -23.32 12.28
C ALA A 50 -14.82 -23.21 11.19
N TRP A 51 -16.06 -23.57 11.50
CA TRP A 51 -17.19 -23.44 10.57
C TRP A 51 -17.40 -22.00 10.12
N ARG A 52 -17.44 -21.04 11.07
CA ARG A 52 -17.61 -19.62 10.75
C ARG A 52 -16.43 -19.06 9.94
N GLN A 53 -15.21 -19.44 10.30
CA GLN A 53 -14.02 -18.98 9.57
C GLN A 53 -13.97 -19.58 8.15
N ALA A 54 -14.32 -20.86 7.99
CA ALA A 54 -14.41 -21.50 6.68
C ALA A 54 -15.45 -20.83 5.79
N GLY A 55 -16.64 -20.53 6.32
CA GLY A 55 -17.68 -19.80 5.58
C GLY A 55 -17.22 -18.40 5.16
N HIS A 56 -16.54 -17.69 6.05
CA HIS A 56 -15.96 -16.38 5.72
C HIS A 56 -14.88 -16.50 4.64
N HIS A 57 -13.97 -17.47 4.75
CA HIS A 57 -12.91 -17.76 3.78
C HIS A 57 -13.48 -17.99 2.39
N LEU A 58 -14.44 -18.90 2.25
CA LEU A 58 -15.08 -19.22 0.97
C LEU A 58 -15.85 -18.03 0.37
N GLY A 59 -16.36 -17.12 1.21
CA GLY A 59 -17.06 -15.91 0.75
C GLY A 59 -16.13 -14.83 0.20
N ARG A 60 -14.82 -14.87 0.49
CA ARG A 60 -13.89 -13.81 0.06
C ARG A 60 -13.67 -13.81 -1.45
N ALA A 61 -13.48 -12.61 -2.00
CA ALA A 61 -13.27 -12.42 -3.44
C ALA A 61 -11.93 -12.98 -3.91
N HIS A 62 -10.86 -12.84 -3.10
CA HIS A 62 -9.54 -13.38 -3.42
C HIS A 62 -9.54 -14.92 -3.49
N VAL A 63 -10.20 -15.61 -2.56
CA VAL A 63 -10.29 -17.09 -2.57
C VAL A 63 -10.97 -17.62 -3.84
N ARG A 64 -11.89 -16.84 -4.42
CA ARG A 64 -12.61 -17.20 -5.65
C ARG A 64 -11.87 -16.84 -6.94
N ARG A 65 -10.94 -15.88 -6.90
CA ARG A 65 -10.38 -15.25 -8.11
C ARG A 65 -8.86 -15.28 -8.18
N GLU A 66 -8.17 -15.57 -7.08
CA GLU A 66 -6.73 -15.60 -7.00
C GLU A 66 -6.26 -17.05 -6.85
N LEU A 67 -5.38 -17.47 -7.76
CA LEU A 67 -4.73 -18.78 -7.74
C LEU A 67 -3.25 -18.53 -7.49
N PRO A 68 -2.71 -18.95 -6.33
CA PRO A 68 -1.28 -18.97 -6.12
C PRO A 68 -0.64 -19.85 -7.19
N VAL A 69 0.37 -19.30 -7.86
CA VAL A 69 1.17 -20.01 -8.86
C VAL A 69 2.63 -19.91 -8.46
N ASP A 70 3.41 -20.96 -8.71
CA ASP A 70 4.81 -21.01 -8.27
C ASP A 70 5.69 -20.00 -9.02
N ALA A 71 5.33 -19.69 -10.27
CA ALA A 71 6.05 -18.75 -11.13
C ALA A 71 5.14 -17.62 -11.64
N PRO A 72 4.67 -16.70 -10.76
CA PRO A 72 3.73 -15.65 -11.16
C PRO A 72 4.32 -14.71 -12.21
N ARG A 73 5.65 -14.55 -12.21
CA ARG A 73 6.38 -13.74 -13.21
C ARG A 73 6.31 -14.32 -14.62
N ALA A 74 6.11 -15.63 -14.77
CA ALA A 74 5.92 -16.25 -16.08
C ALA A 74 4.54 -15.93 -16.69
N LEU A 75 3.59 -15.45 -15.88
CA LEU A 75 2.25 -15.05 -16.34
C LEU A 75 2.19 -13.58 -16.81
N THR A 76 3.28 -12.82 -16.68
CA THR A 76 3.32 -11.40 -17.01
C THR A 76 4.51 -11.10 -17.91
N ASP A 77 4.25 -10.63 -19.13
CA ASP A 77 5.29 -10.16 -20.07
C ASP A 77 5.81 -8.75 -19.70
N GLN A 78 5.11 -8.07 -18.78
CA GLN A 78 5.48 -6.74 -18.30
C GLN A 78 6.39 -6.87 -17.10
N GLY A 79 7.69 -6.66 -17.33
CA GLY A 79 8.65 -6.44 -16.27
C GLY A 79 8.10 -5.40 -15.28
N SER A 80 8.19 -5.72 -13.99
CA SER A 80 7.89 -4.80 -12.89
C SER A 80 8.35 -3.40 -13.26
N VAL A 81 7.44 -2.41 -13.26
CA VAL A 81 7.83 -0.99 -13.32
C VAL A 81 8.91 -0.81 -12.26
N ALA A 82 10.13 -0.49 -12.66
CA ALA A 82 11.25 -0.40 -11.74
C ALA A 82 10.86 0.56 -10.62
N PRO A 83 10.72 0.09 -9.36
CA PRO A 83 10.15 0.91 -8.29
C PRO A 83 11.04 2.12 -7.99
N GLU A 84 12.30 2.03 -8.36
CA GLU A 84 13.29 3.10 -8.32
C GLU A 84 12.80 4.39 -8.99
N GLY A 85 12.21 4.31 -10.20
CA GLY A 85 11.70 5.49 -10.89
C GLY A 85 10.58 6.19 -10.09
N GLY A 86 9.67 5.42 -9.51
CA GLY A 86 8.60 5.94 -8.65
C GLY A 86 9.12 6.52 -7.33
N LEU A 87 10.13 5.90 -6.73
CA LEU A 87 10.78 6.39 -5.50
C LEU A 87 11.53 7.70 -5.75
N LEU A 88 12.31 7.78 -6.83
CA LEU A 88 13.01 8.99 -7.25
C LEU A 88 12.03 10.13 -7.56
N ALA A 89 10.92 9.85 -8.26
CA ALA A 89 9.88 10.83 -8.53
C ALA A 89 9.25 11.38 -7.23
N ARG A 90 8.93 10.51 -6.26
CA ARG A 90 8.40 10.94 -4.95
C ARG A 90 9.41 11.79 -4.18
N ALA A 91 10.69 11.41 -4.19
CA ALA A 91 11.75 12.18 -3.53
C ALA A 91 11.89 13.59 -4.14
N ALA A 92 11.86 13.68 -5.48
CA ALA A 92 11.89 14.95 -6.21
C ALA A 92 10.65 15.82 -5.92
N LEU A 93 9.45 15.23 -5.87
CA LEU A 93 8.21 15.96 -5.52
C LEU A 93 8.25 16.51 -4.09
N ARG A 94 8.78 15.77 -3.12
CA ARG A 94 8.98 16.28 -1.75
C ARG A 94 9.98 17.45 -1.72
N ALA A 95 11.09 17.33 -2.45
CA ALA A 95 12.08 18.41 -2.55
C ALA A 95 11.50 19.69 -3.19
N LEU A 96 10.61 19.53 -4.18
CA LEU A 96 9.85 20.61 -4.80
C LEU A 96 8.85 21.24 -3.83
N ALA A 97 8.12 20.45 -3.05
CA ALA A 97 7.12 20.93 -2.10
C ALA A 97 7.70 21.86 -1.04
N GLU A 98 8.93 21.62 -0.60
CA GLU A 98 9.61 22.43 0.41
C GLU A 98 10.20 23.74 -0.15
N LEU A 99 10.20 23.97 -1.47
CA LEU A 99 10.79 25.18 -2.04
C LEU A 99 9.95 26.40 -1.66
N PRO A 100 10.58 27.58 -1.51
CA PRO A 100 9.83 28.83 -1.38
C PRO A 100 8.81 28.93 -2.51
N ALA A 101 7.59 29.36 -2.19
CA ALA A 101 6.47 29.41 -3.14
C ALA A 101 6.84 30.05 -4.50
N PRO A 102 7.59 31.17 -4.57
CA PRO A 102 7.97 31.76 -5.86
C PRO A 102 8.83 30.85 -6.75
N HIS A 103 9.72 30.04 -6.17
CA HIS A 103 10.52 29.08 -6.92
C HIS A 103 9.69 27.88 -7.37
N ARG A 104 8.79 27.40 -6.49
CA ARG A 104 7.92 26.26 -6.78
C ARG A 104 6.94 26.57 -7.91
N GLU A 105 6.27 27.72 -7.84
CA GLU A 105 5.34 28.19 -8.87
C GLU A 105 6.02 28.30 -10.24
N LEU A 106 7.22 28.88 -10.27
CA LEU A 106 7.96 29.06 -11.52
C LEU A 106 8.42 27.72 -12.13
N LEU A 107 8.81 26.75 -11.30
CA LEU A 107 9.16 25.40 -11.76
C LEU A 107 7.93 24.65 -12.29
N LEU A 108 6.79 24.76 -11.61
CA LEU A 108 5.53 24.18 -12.07
C LEU A 108 5.05 24.81 -13.37
N ALA A 109 5.14 26.13 -13.50
CA ALA A 109 4.83 26.85 -14.73
C ALA A 109 5.72 26.40 -15.90
N ALA A 110 7.01 26.15 -15.65
CA ALA A 110 7.95 25.68 -16.66
C ALA A 110 7.74 24.21 -17.07
N ALA A 111 7.13 23.39 -16.21
CA ALA A 111 6.78 22.00 -16.51
C ALA A 111 5.37 21.86 -17.13
N GLY A 112 4.58 22.93 -17.12
CA GLY A 112 3.25 22.96 -17.70
C GLY A 112 3.27 23.04 -19.24
N PRO A 113 2.09 22.95 -19.88
CA PRO A 113 1.97 22.96 -21.33
C PRO A 113 2.18 24.34 -21.96
N ARG A 114 2.26 25.41 -21.16
CA ARG A 114 2.42 26.79 -21.63
C ARG A 114 3.89 27.22 -21.57
N PRO A 115 4.36 28.05 -22.50
CA PRO A 115 5.71 28.58 -22.42
C PRO A 115 5.87 29.48 -21.20
N ILE A 116 7.07 29.49 -20.62
CA ILE A 116 7.38 30.29 -19.42
C ILE A 116 7.18 31.81 -19.63
N THR A 117 7.23 32.28 -20.88
CA THR A 117 6.94 33.66 -21.26
C THR A 117 5.48 34.06 -21.00
N ALA A 118 4.54 33.10 -21.05
CA ALA A 118 3.15 33.34 -20.70
C ALA A 118 3.02 33.62 -19.18
N HIS A 119 3.77 32.89 -18.36
CA HIS A 119 3.86 33.17 -16.91
C HIS A 119 4.51 34.53 -16.65
N ALA A 120 5.59 34.87 -17.36
CA ALA A 120 6.22 36.19 -17.25
C ALA A 120 5.23 37.34 -17.51
N ARG A 121 4.45 37.26 -18.60
CA ARG A 121 3.43 38.24 -18.95
C ARG A 121 2.32 38.34 -17.90
N ALA A 122 1.81 37.20 -17.43
CA ALA A 122 0.74 37.16 -16.41
C ALA A 122 1.14 37.82 -15.08
N HIS A 123 2.43 37.84 -14.77
CA HIS A 123 2.97 38.42 -13.53
C HIS A 123 3.73 39.74 -13.73
N GLY A 124 3.65 40.35 -14.92
CA GLY A 124 4.32 41.63 -15.21
C GLY A 124 5.85 41.58 -15.14
N LEU A 125 6.46 40.42 -15.37
CA LEU A 125 7.91 40.20 -15.29
C LEU A 125 8.56 40.29 -16.66
N SER A 126 9.80 40.80 -16.70
CA SER A 126 10.60 40.73 -17.92
C SER A 126 11.03 39.27 -18.23
N PRO A 127 11.20 38.91 -19.51
CA PRO A 127 11.70 37.59 -19.90
C PRO A 127 13.07 37.27 -19.28
N SER A 128 13.97 38.24 -19.22
CA SER A 128 15.31 38.09 -18.63
C SER A 128 15.25 37.81 -17.12
N THR A 129 14.38 38.52 -16.41
CA THR A 129 14.14 38.29 -14.98
C THR A 129 13.56 36.90 -14.73
N THR A 130 12.60 36.49 -15.56
CA THR A 130 11.95 35.17 -15.48
C THR A 130 12.96 34.05 -15.73
N ALA A 131 13.81 34.19 -16.75
CA ALA A 131 14.87 33.22 -17.04
C ALA A 131 15.88 33.10 -15.90
N ARG A 132 16.33 34.23 -15.34
CA ARG A 132 17.23 34.24 -14.17
C ARG A 132 16.60 33.58 -12.95
N ARG A 133 15.33 33.90 -12.65
CA ARG A 133 14.61 33.28 -11.52
C ARG A 133 14.41 31.78 -11.72
N LEU A 134 14.13 31.33 -12.96
CA LEU A 134 13.98 29.91 -13.28
C LEU A 134 15.31 29.16 -13.11
N HIS A 135 16.41 29.76 -13.54
CA HIS A 135 17.75 29.20 -13.31
C HIS A 135 18.04 29.02 -11.82
N LEU A 136 17.77 30.04 -10.99
CA LEU A 136 17.94 29.96 -9.54
C LEU A 136 17.04 28.90 -8.90
N ALA A 137 15.78 28.79 -9.35
CA ALA A 137 14.84 27.78 -8.88
C ALA A 137 15.33 26.35 -9.19
N ARG A 138 15.81 26.11 -10.42
CA ARG A 138 16.40 24.82 -10.83
C ARG A 138 17.63 24.47 -9.98
N LYS A 139 18.53 25.44 -9.75
CA LYS A 139 19.72 25.24 -8.91
C LYS A 139 19.35 24.97 -7.44
N ALA A 140 18.26 25.55 -6.94
CA ALA A 140 17.77 25.29 -5.59
C ALA A 140 17.16 23.88 -5.47
N LEU A 141 16.37 23.45 -6.47
CA LEU A 141 15.81 22.10 -6.51
C LEU A 141 16.91 21.04 -6.59
N ALA A 142 17.86 21.19 -7.51
CA ALA A 142 18.98 20.25 -7.69
C ALA A 142 19.80 20.07 -6.40
N ARG A 143 20.11 21.17 -5.70
CA ARG A 143 20.83 21.13 -4.42
C ARG A 143 20.08 20.37 -3.32
N ARG A 144 18.75 20.37 -3.35
CA ARG A 144 17.94 19.65 -2.37
C ARG A 144 17.73 18.18 -2.73
N ILE A 145 17.60 17.87 -4.02
CA ILE A 145 17.57 16.49 -4.49
C ILE A 145 18.90 15.81 -4.14
N ALA A 146 20.04 16.47 -4.43
CA ALA A 146 21.35 15.95 -4.07
C ALA A 146 21.45 15.64 -2.56
N ARG A 147 21.06 16.56 -1.68
CA ARG A 147 21.06 16.34 -0.21
C ARG A 147 20.20 15.17 0.30
N ARG A 148 19.35 14.58 -0.53
CA ARG A 148 18.44 13.49 -0.15
C ARG A 148 18.81 12.15 -0.76
N LEU A 149 19.69 12.16 -1.76
CA LEU A 149 20.17 10.97 -2.44
C LEU A 149 21.55 10.51 -1.90
N TRP A 150 22.15 11.31 -1.01
CA TRP A 150 23.33 11.01 -0.20
C TRP A 150 22.93 11.11 1.27
#